data_AF-A0A2U3LQX2-F1
#
_entry.id   AF-A0A2U3LQX2-F1
#
_cell.length_a   1.000
_cell.length_b   1.000
_cell.length_c   1.000
_cell.angle_alpha   90.00
_cell.angle_beta   90.00
_cell.angle_gamma   90.00
#
_symmetry.space_group_name_H-M   'P 1'
#
loop_
_entity.id
_entity.type
_entity.pdbx_description
1 polymer ?
#
loop_
_entity_poly.entity_id
_entity_poly.type
_entity_poly.pdbx_seq_one_letter_code
_entity_poly.pdbx_strand_id
1 'polypeptide(L)'
;MFRHAEQQVPMIFPSDAVVERRRSLFARMTSGKITQEEAFRQALQADPDDITATRFLAVSALATEDYPRAERYARDLMRLHPSNYEGYFLLAGALGERDSASPLANAYLQLAYERMRDDDDALERLDTDKVAKRLGVPGLMKGLSKDEALTAFIDLLKHAVGTESEDVARELEPYRLIFKLCDSWDDLMEPGVVDAILRNGEACAPLLLGILKEWGQDLLTEDDWPVVERALALLGEIGDPAALPAILEFLIRQDDDLSGPAEWAFRRMAWQDPVATLKKIREIVPQTGSAERVTLAHQIGLMPNVPGRSEVLTSLTQGIGDLHKDEQDAVAVSAIVAVMMVEGRHSPLSSTLERQFGGVLSRESRAGIRDIRRDAPDGPFVPEPPEIPIHEICCDEPESEDDEEDSPQPFVHKAPRPGRNDPCWCGSGKKYKKCHLDQDEGR
;
A
#
# COMPACT_ATOMS: atom_id res chain seq x y z
N MET A 1 22.79 -16.74 7.90
CA MET A 1 23.20 -17.24 6.56
C MET A 1 21.91 -17.57 5.81
N PHE A 2 21.24 -16.52 5.33
CA PHE A 2 19.93 -16.59 4.70
C PHE A 2 20.12 -17.17 3.29
N ARG A 3 19.60 -18.38 3.04
CA ARG A 3 19.42 -18.84 1.66
C ARG A 3 18.39 -17.91 1.03
N HIS A 4 18.73 -17.33 -0.11
CA HIS A 4 17.77 -16.74 -1.03
C HIS A 4 16.65 -17.76 -1.25
N ALA A 5 15.53 -17.58 -0.56
CA ALA A 5 14.25 -18.02 -1.08
C ALA A 5 14.12 -17.34 -2.44
N GLU A 6 13.77 -18.09 -3.48
CA GLU A 6 13.24 -17.50 -4.70
C GLU A 6 12.21 -16.46 -4.25
N GLN A 7 12.51 -15.17 -4.45
CA GLN A 7 11.64 -14.08 -4.01
C GLN A 7 10.37 -14.20 -4.85
N GLN A 8 9.41 -14.96 -4.34
CA GLN A 8 8.07 -15.01 -4.91
C GLN A 8 7.47 -13.62 -4.76
N VAL A 9 6.80 -13.21 -5.84
CA VAL A 9 6.13 -11.93 -5.94
C VAL A 9 5.06 -11.88 -4.83
N PRO A 10 5.05 -10.85 -3.96
CA PRO A 10 4.01 -10.72 -2.95
C PRO A 10 2.66 -10.71 -3.65
N MET A 11 1.72 -11.52 -3.18
CA MET A 11 0.35 -11.58 -3.70
C MET A 11 -0.55 -10.85 -2.73
N ILE A 12 -1.00 -9.66 -3.11
CA ILE A 12 -1.92 -8.88 -2.27
C ILE A 12 -3.33 -9.44 -2.40
N PHE A 13 -3.80 -9.61 -3.64
CA PHE A 13 -5.12 -10.13 -3.95
C PHE A 13 -5.01 -11.58 -4.44
N PRO A 14 -5.53 -12.57 -3.69
CA PRO A 14 -5.47 -13.97 -4.10
C PRO A 14 -6.17 -14.21 -5.44
N SER A 15 -5.47 -14.83 -6.40
CA SER A 15 -6.07 -15.20 -7.69
C SER A 15 -7.21 -16.23 -7.54
N ASP A 16 -8.11 -16.29 -8.52
CA ASP A 16 -9.18 -17.31 -8.58
C ASP A 16 -8.66 -18.74 -8.42
N ALA A 17 -7.47 -19.03 -8.98
CA ALA A 17 -6.82 -20.34 -8.86
C ALA A 17 -6.42 -20.65 -7.42
N VAL A 18 -5.90 -19.66 -6.68
CA VAL A 18 -5.56 -19.78 -5.25
C VAL A 18 -6.83 -19.95 -4.43
N VAL A 19 -7.88 -19.16 -4.69
CA VAL A 19 -9.18 -19.27 -4.00
C VAL A 19 -9.80 -20.66 -4.19
N GLU A 20 -9.83 -21.16 -5.43
CA GLU A 20 -10.36 -22.49 -5.72
C GLU A 20 -9.49 -23.60 -5.10
N ARG A 21 -8.16 -23.41 -5.08
CA ARG A 21 -7.25 -24.33 -4.40
C ARG A 21 -7.54 -24.40 -2.90
N ARG A 22 -7.70 -23.26 -2.23
CA ARG A 22 -8.05 -23.18 -0.80
C ARG A 22 -9.40 -23.87 -0.52
N ARG A 23 -10.42 -23.62 -1.36
CA ARG A 23 -11.74 -24.27 -1.27
C ARG A 23 -11.63 -25.80 -1.39
N SER A 24 -10.84 -26.29 -2.34
CA SER A 24 -10.59 -27.72 -2.54
C SER A 24 -9.89 -28.36 -1.33
N LEU A 25 -8.88 -27.68 -0.76
CA LEU A 25 -8.18 -28.14 0.44
C LEU A 25 -9.12 -28.21 1.65
N PHE A 26 -9.96 -27.19 1.85
CA PHE A 26 -10.96 -27.16 2.91
C PHE A 26 -11.95 -28.33 2.79
N ALA A 27 -12.47 -28.62 1.59
CA ALA A 27 -13.37 -29.75 1.35
C ALA A 27 -12.71 -31.12 1.62
N ARG A 28 -11.42 -31.28 1.29
CA ARG A 28 -10.65 -32.50 1.58
C ARG A 28 -10.40 -32.66 3.08
N MET A 29 -10.16 -31.56 3.79
CA MET A 29 -9.98 -31.52 5.24
C MET A 29 -11.27 -31.91 5.97
N THR A 30 -12.40 -31.29 5.62
CA THR A 30 -13.70 -31.57 6.26
C THR A 30 -14.23 -32.98 5.97
N SER A 31 -13.88 -33.56 4.82
CA SER A 31 -14.18 -34.97 4.49
C SER A 31 -13.20 -35.98 5.10
N GLY A 32 -12.20 -35.54 5.87
CA GLY A 32 -11.21 -36.41 6.52
C GLY A 32 -10.21 -37.06 5.56
N LYS A 33 -10.13 -36.63 4.29
CA LYS A 33 -9.17 -37.15 3.30
C LYS A 33 -7.74 -36.68 3.58
N ILE A 34 -7.58 -35.55 4.24
CA ILE A 34 -6.30 -35.00 4.72
C ILE A 34 -6.50 -34.42 6.12
N THR A 35 -5.42 -34.39 6.91
CA THR A 35 -5.41 -33.72 8.22
C THR A 35 -5.44 -32.20 8.07
N GLN A 36 -5.80 -31.47 9.12
CA GLN A 36 -5.74 -30.00 9.14
C GLN A 36 -4.32 -29.48 8.85
N GLU A 37 -3.28 -30.03 9.50
CA GLU A 37 -1.89 -29.58 9.27
C GLU A 37 -1.47 -29.78 7.81
N GLU A 38 -1.83 -30.91 7.20
CA GLU A 38 -1.58 -31.17 5.78
C GLU A 38 -2.31 -30.16 4.87
N ALA A 39 -3.57 -29.83 5.17
CA ALA A 39 -4.34 -28.87 4.40
C ALA A 39 -3.69 -27.47 4.44
N PHE A 40 -3.36 -26.96 5.63
CA PHE A 40 -2.74 -25.64 5.78
C PHE A 40 -1.30 -25.58 5.24
N ARG A 41 -0.54 -26.68 5.34
CA ARG A 41 0.78 -26.74 4.68
C ARG A 41 0.66 -26.68 3.16
N GLN A 42 -0.33 -27.35 2.57
CA GLN A 42 -0.59 -27.27 1.13
C GLN A 42 -1.14 -25.90 0.72
N ALA A 43 -1.89 -25.22 1.60
CA ALA A 43 -2.36 -23.85 1.35
C ALA A 43 -1.16 -22.89 1.30
N LEU A 44 -0.27 -22.95 2.30
CA LEU A 44 0.92 -22.11 2.35
C LEU A 44 1.93 -22.38 1.20
N GLN A 45 1.90 -23.59 0.62
CA GLN A 45 2.68 -23.90 -0.59
C GLN A 45 2.09 -23.29 -1.86
N ALA A 46 0.76 -23.16 -1.92
CA ALA A 46 0.07 -22.54 -3.05
C ALA A 46 0.13 -21.00 -2.94
N ASP A 47 0.13 -20.48 -1.72
CA ASP A 47 0.24 -19.07 -1.40
C ASP A 47 1.04 -18.89 -0.10
N PRO A 48 2.32 -18.48 -0.18
CA PRO A 48 3.15 -18.25 1.01
C PRO A 48 2.68 -17.10 1.91
N ASP A 49 1.78 -16.25 1.41
CA ASP A 49 1.25 -15.10 2.14
C ASP A 49 -0.15 -15.38 2.73
N ASP A 50 -0.57 -16.66 2.76
CA ASP A 50 -1.82 -17.10 3.42
C ASP A 50 -1.74 -16.91 4.95
N ILE A 51 -2.41 -15.84 5.42
CA ILE A 51 -2.45 -15.43 6.83
C ILE A 51 -3.06 -16.53 7.70
N THR A 52 -4.15 -17.15 7.23
CA THR A 52 -4.88 -18.17 7.98
C THR A 52 -4.04 -19.43 8.16
N ALA A 53 -3.37 -19.89 7.10
CA ALA A 53 -2.47 -21.03 7.15
C ALA A 53 -1.26 -20.76 8.04
N THR A 54 -0.66 -19.57 7.94
CA THR A 54 0.47 -19.16 8.77
C THR A 54 0.10 -19.16 10.25
N ARG A 55 -1.05 -18.56 10.60
CA ARG A 55 -1.60 -18.57 11.96
C ARG A 55 -1.81 -19.98 12.50
N PHE A 56 -2.49 -20.85 11.73
CA PHE A 56 -2.74 -22.23 12.16
C PHE A 56 -1.43 -22.97 12.45
N LEU A 57 -0.44 -22.84 11.57
CA LEU A 57 0.84 -23.52 11.71
C LEU A 57 1.69 -22.96 12.86
N ALA A 58 1.59 -21.66 13.17
CA ALA A 58 2.20 -21.06 14.34
C ALA A 58 1.61 -21.63 15.64
N VAL A 59 0.27 -21.65 15.75
CA VAL A 59 -0.46 -22.22 16.91
C VAL A 59 -0.13 -23.70 17.08
N SER A 60 -0.16 -24.47 15.98
CA SER A 60 0.12 -25.90 16.01
C SER A 60 1.57 -26.20 16.41
N ALA A 61 2.54 -25.40 15.94
CA ALA A 61 3.93 -25.55 16.32
C ALA A 61 4.14 -25.26 17.82
N LEU A 62 3.49 -24.21 18.34
CA LEU A 62 3.56 -23.87 19.76
C LEU A 62 2.94 -24.98 20.63
N ALA A 63 1.78 -25.51 20.23
CA ALA A 63 1.10 -26.60 20.95
C ALA A 63 1.87 -27.94 20.93
N THR A 64 2.76 -28.13 19.96
CA THR A 64 3.62 -29.31 19.84
C THR A 64 5.04 -29.06 20.37
N GLU A 65 5.26 -27.92 21.05
CA GLU A 65 6.54 -27.52 21.64
C GLU A 65 7.68 -27.37 20.62
N ASP A 66 7.37 -27.23 19.32
CA ASP A 66 8.33 -26.90 18.27
C ASP A 66 8.56 -25.38 18.23
N TYR A 67 9.21 -24.85 19.27
CA TYR A 67 9.42 -23.41 19.44
C TYR A 67 10.18 -22.75 18.28
N PRO A 68 11.21 -23.35 17.65
CA PRO A 68 11.85 -22.77 16.46
C PRO A 68 10.89 -22.60 15.29
N ARG A 69 9.99 -23.56 15.07
CA ARG A 69 8.98 -23.45 14.03
C ARG A 69 7.88 -22.45 14.39
N ALA A 70 7.46 -22.42 15.67
CA ALA A 70 6.50 -21.45 16.18
C ALA A 70 7.01 -20.01 16.05
N GLU A 71 8.26 -19.75 16.44
CA GLU A 71 8.91 -18.44 16.31
C GLU A 71 8.93 -17.98 14.85
N ARG A 72 9.32 -18.86 13.91
CA ARG A 72 9.36 -18.52 12.49
C ARG A 72 7.97 -18.11 11.97
N TYR A 73 6.95 -18.96 12.20
CA TYR A 73 5.61 -18.65 11.71
C TYR A 73 4.96 -17.46 12.43
N ALA A 74 5.29 -17.22 13.70
CA ALA A 74 4.80 -16.03 14.40
C ALA A 74 5.39 -14.74 13.81
N ARG A 75 6.69 -14.74 13.47
CA ARG A 75 7.31 -13.61 12.76
C ARG A 75 6.74 -13.44 11.35
N ASP A 76 6.49 -14.52 10.63
CA ASP A 76 5.81 -14.48 9.33
C ASP A 76 4.39 -13.89 9.48
N LEU A 77 3.63 -14.32 10.50
CA LEU A 77 2.29 -13.79 10.77
C LEU A 77 2.33 -12.30 11.10
N MET A 78 3.26 -11.83 11.93
CA MET A 78 3.42 -10.40 12.23
C MET A 78 3.82 -9.57 11.00
N ARG A 79 4.50 -10.17 10.03
CA ARG A 79 4.82 -9.51 8.76
C ARG A 79 3.59 -9.44 7.85
N LEU A 80 2.79 -10.50 7.81
CA LEU A 80 1.62 -10.62 6.95
C LEU A 80 0.38 -9.93 7.49
N HIS A 81 0.27 -9.84 8.81
CA HIS A 81 -0.88 -9.33 9.55
C HIS A 81 -0.39 -8.43 10.71
N PRO A 82 0.31 -7.32 10.42
CA PRO A 82 0.94 -6.47 11.43
C PRO A 82 -0.02 -5.71 12.37
N SER A 83 -1.26 -5.46 11.96
CA SER A 83 -2.27 -4.80 12.80
C SER A 83 -2.79 -5.74 13.89
N ASN A 84 -2.73 -7.05 13.66
CA ASN A 84 -3.29 -8.05 14.55
C ASN A 84 -2.38 -8.44 15.72
N TYR A 85 -2.99 -8.65 16.89
CA TYR A 85 -2.31 -8.95 18.14
C TYR A 85 -1.78 -10.41 18.25
N GLU A 86 -2.33 -11.37 17.51
CA GLU A 86 -2.07 -12.80 17.74
C GLU A 86 -0.65 -13.22 17.41
N GLY A 87 -0.07 -12.66 16.34
CA GLY A 87 1.33 -12.91 15.97
C GLY A 87 2.29 -12.56 17.11
N TYR A 88 2.01 -11.45 17.79
CA TYR A 88 2.79 -10.98 18.94
C TYR A 88 2.66 -11.92 20.15
N PHE A 89 1.46 -12.44 20.46
CA PHE A 89 1.30 -13.45 21.51
C PHE A 89 2.02 -14.76 21.18
N LEU A 90 1.94 -15.22 19.93
CA LEU A 90 2.56 -16.46 19.50
C LEU A 90 4.09 -16.36 19.58
N LEU A 91 4.64 -15.21 19.18
CA LEU A 91 6.07 -14.94 19.29
C LEU A 91 6.51 -14.84 20.76
N ALA A 92 5.77 -14.10 21.60
CA ALA A 92 6.01 -14.02 23.03
C ALA A 92 5.96 -15.40 23.71
N GLY A 93 5.02 -16.26 23.31
CA GLY A 93 4.94 -17.66 23.77
C GLY A 93 6.17 -18.48 23.36
N ALA A 94 6.53 -18.45 22.07
CA ALA A 94 7.67 -19.21 21.56
C ALA A 94 9.02 -18.78 22.18
N LEU A 95 9.18 -17.49 22.47
CA LEU A 95 10.37 -16.95 23.13
C LEU A 95 10.37 -17.22 24.64
N GLY A 96 9.22 -17.06 25.30
CA GLY A 96 9.06 -17.21 26.75
C GLY A 96 9.24 -18.63 27.26
N GLU A 97 8.95 -19.65 26.44
CA GLU A 97 9.20 -21.05 26.81
C GLU A 97 10.70 -21.40 26.79
N ARG A 98 11.51 -20.69 25.99
CA ARG A 98 12.98 -20.83 26.02
C ARG A 98 13.61 -20.11 27.20
N ASP A 99 13.03 -18.97 27.58
CA ASP A 99 13.44 -18.16 28.72
C ASP A 99 12.24 -17.40 29.30
N SER A 100 11.71 -17.88 30.43
CA SER A 100 10.55 -17.29 31.11
C SER A 100 10.83 -15.89 31.66
N ALA A 101 12.09 -15.48 31.75
CA ALA A 101 12.52 -14.15 32.17
C ALA A 101 12.91 -13.26 30.97
N SER A 102 12.68 -13.69 29.73
CA SER A 102 13.06 -12.98 28.52
C SER A 102 12.40 -11.59 28.45
N PRO A 103 13.19 -10.49 28.51
CA PRO A 103 12.67 -9.14 28.37
C PRO A 103 12.00 -8.93 27.01
N LEU A 104 12.53 -9.57 25.96
CA LEU A 104 11.97 -9.51 24.60
C LEU A 104 10.60 -10.20 24.52
N ALA A 105 10.44 -11.37 25.17
CA ALA A 105 9.15 -12.04 25.21
C ALA A 105 8.08 -11.19 25.92
N ASN A 106 8.45 -10.54 27.03
CA ASN A 106 7.56 -9.64 27.77
C ASN A 106 7.22 -8.38 26.97
N ALA A 107 8.17 -7.85 26.21
CA ALA A 107 7.94 -6.66 25.39
C ALA A 107 7.04 -6.97 24.17
N TYR A 108 7.17 -8.15 23.55
CA TYR A 108 6.19 -8.61 22.56
C TYR A 108 4.81 -8.88 23.17
N LEU A 109 4.77 -9.42 24.40
CA LEU A 109 3.52 -9.63 25.13
C LEU A 109 2.82 -8.31 25.43
N GLN A 110 3.58 -7.26 25.78
CA GLN A 110 3.04 -5.92 25.96
C GLN A 110 2.44 -5.36 24.66
N LEU A 111 3.16 -5.44 23.53
CA LEU A 111 2.63 -5.00 22.23
C LEU A 111 1.38 -5.76 21.82
N ALA A 112 1.29 -7.06 22.14
CA ALA A 112 0.10 -7.87 21.90
C ALA A 112 -1.11 -7.33 22.66
N TYR A 113 -0.94 -6.96 23.93
CA TYR A 113 -2.01 -6.38 24.73
C TYR A 113 -2.37 -4.96 24.29
N GLU A 114 -1.39 -4.14 23.89
CA GLU A 114 -1.65 -2.80 23.35
C GLU A 114 -2.51 -2.88 22.07
N ARG A 115 -2.22 -3.83 21.17
CA ARG A 115 -3.01 -4.07 19.95
C ARG A 115 -4.37 -4.70 20.16
N MET A 116 -4.53 -5.49 21.23
CA MET A 116 -5.80 -6.14 21.53
C MET A 116 -6.87 -5.13 21.99
N ARG A 117 -6.48 -3.94 22.40
CA ARG A 117 -7.37 -2.96 23.05
C ARG A 117 -8.60 -2.63 22.19
N ASP A 118 -8.43 -2.52 20.89
CA ASP A 118 -9.49 -2.09 19.98
C ASP A 118 -10.22 -3.27 19.32
N ASP A 119 -9.89 -4.51 19.73
CA ASP A 119 -10.61 -5.73 19.35
C ASP A 119 -11.54 -6.16 20.50
N ASP A 120 -12.77 -5.66 20.47
CA ASP A 120 -13.83 -5.99 21.44
C ASP A 120 -14.04 -7.50 21.59
N ASP A 121 -13.96 -8.21 20.47
CA ASP A 121 -14.18 -9.64 20.35
C ASP A 121 -13.06 -10.44 21.06
N ALA A 122 -11.83 -9.94 20.96
CA ALA A 122 -10.65 -10.47 21.67
C ALA A 122 -10.69 -10.15 23.16
N LEU A 123 -11.05 -8.91 23.52
CA LEU A 123 -11.28 -8.50 24.90
C LEU A 123 -12.34 -9.38 25.56
N GLU A 124 -13.47 -9.64 24.89
CA GLU A 124 -14.52 -10.54 25.37
C GLU A 124 -14.04 -11.98 25.61
N ARG A 125 -12.98 -12.43 24.94
CA ARG A 125 -12.39 -13.76 25.12
C ARG A 125 -11.23 -13.77 26.11
N LEU A 126 -10.75 -12.61 26.58
CA LEU A 126 -9.65 -12.49 27.52
C LEU A 126 -9.98 -13.13 28.87
N ASP A 127 -9.19 -14.15 29.23
CA ASP A 127 -9.19 -14.79 30.55
C ASP A 127 -8.22 -14.04 31.48
N THR A 128 -8.75 -13.02 32.16
CA THR A 128 -7.97 -12.14 33.04
C THR A 128 -7.33 -12.89 34.22
N ASP A 129 -7.99 -13.92 34.75
CA ASP A 129 -7.46 -14.73 35.85
C ASP A 129 -6.25 -15.55 35.39
N LYS A 130 -6.32 -16.16 34.20
CA LYS A 130 -5.20 -16.90 33.61
C LYS A 130 -4.00 -15.97 33.34
N VAL A 131 -4.24 -14.78 32.81
CA VAL A 131 -3.18 -13.79 32.56
C VAL A 131 -2.58 -13.29 33.87
N ALA A 132 -3.39 -12.90 34.84
CA ALA A 132 -2.92 -12.44 36.15
C ALA A 132 -2.07 -13.51 36.85
N LYS A 133 -2.46 -14.78 36.75
CA LYS A 133 -1.66 -15.91 37.24
C LYS A 133 -0.32 -16.04 36.51
N ARG A 134 -0.31 -15.90 35.18
CA ARG A 134 0.93 -15.94 34.36
C ARG A 134 1.89 -14.82 34.75
N LEU A 135 1.37 -13.61 35.02
CA LEU A 135 2.16 -12.46 35.42
C LEU A 135 2.52 -12.43 36.92
N GLY A 136 2.16 -13.48 37.69
CA GLY A 136 2.51 -13.59 39.10
C GLY A 136 1.70 -12.69 40.05
N VAL A 137 0.55 -12.17 39.60
CA VAL A 137 -0.34 -11.27 40.36
C VAL A 137 -1.78 -11.80 40.48
N PRO A 138 -1.98 -13.07 40.92
CA PRO A 138 -3.31 -13.66 40.96
C PRO A 138 -4.26 -12.88 41.88
N GLY A 139 -5.50 -12.67 41.44
CA GLY A 139 -6.54 -11.97 42.20
C GLY A 139 -6.44 -10.45 42.22
N LEU A 140 -5.38 -9.86 41.64
CA LEU A 140 -5.24 -8.39 41.51
C LEU A 140 -6.33 -7.79 40.62
N MET A 141 -6.80 -8.54 39.61
CA MET A 141 -7.79 -8.07 38.63
C MET A 141 -9.24 -8.27 39.05
N LYS A 142 -9.47 -8.68 40.32
CA LYS A 142 -10.81 -9.00 40.78
C LYS A 142 -11.67 -7.74 40.88
N GLY A 143 -12.76 -7.72 40.12
CA GLY A 143 -13.72 -6.62 40.11
C GLY A 143 -13.40 -5.49 39.13
N LEU A 144 -12.30 -5.61 38.39
CA LEU A 144 -12.01 -4.72 37.26
C LEU A 144 -12.83 -5.12 36.03
N SER A 145 -13.14 -4.14 35.19
CA SER A 145 -13.54 -4.39 33.81
C SER A 145 -12.39 -5.04 33.03
N LYS A 146 -12.69 -5.58 31.84
CA LYS A 146 -11.64 -6.19 31.02
C LYS A 146 -10.64 -5.18 30.48
N ASP A 147 -11.10 -3.99 30.14
CA ASP A 147 -10.26 -2.88 29.71
C ASP A 147 -9.36 -2.38 30.85
N GLU A 148 -9.91 -2.23 32.05
CA GLU A 148 -9.15 -1.88 33.26
C GLU A 148 -8.09 -2.94 33.57
N ALA A 149 -8.44 -4.23 33.45
CA ALA A 149 -7.51 -5.33 33.64
C ALA A 149 -6.42 -5.36 32.55
N LEU A 150 -6.77 -5.12 31.28
CA LEU A 150 -5.84 -5.05 30.17
C LEU A 150 -4.82 -3.91 30.38
N THR A 151 -5.31 -2.72 30.73
CA THR A 151 -4.47 -1.57 31.07
C THR A 151 -3.52 -1.90 32.22
N ALA A 152 -4.03 -2.54 33.28
CA ALA A 152 -3.18 -2.98 34.39
C ALA A 152 -2.13 -4.02 33.98
N PHE A 153 -2.42 -4.93 33.03
CA PHE A 153 -1.44 -5.86 32.49
C PHE A 153 -0.33 -5.16 31.69
N ILE A 154 -0.71 -4.21 30.82
CA ILE A 154 0.23 -3.41 30.03
C ILE A 154 1.17 -2.65 30.97
N ASP A 155 0.61 -1.98 31.99
CA ASP A 155 1.41 -1.24 32.97
C ASP A 155 2.33 -2.18 33.75
N LEU A 156 1.84 -3.34 34.20
CA LEU A 156 2.67 -4.32 34.91
C LEU A 156 3.84 -4.78 34.04
N LEU A 157 3.62 -5.05 32.75
CA LEU A 157 4.67 -5.46 31.82
C LEU A 157 5.69 -4.34 31.60
N LYS A 158 5.24 -3.09 31.42
CA LYS A 158 6.12 -1.90 31.33
C LYS A 158 7.03 -1.78 32.55
N HIS A 159 6.49 -1.99 33.75
CA HIS A 159 7.27 -1.92 34.99
C HIS A 159 8.18 -3.14 35.19
N ALA A 160 7.75 -4.34 34.78
CA ALA A 160 8.52 -5.57 34.92
C ALA A 160 9.76 -5.62 34.02
N VAL A 161 9.71 -5.01 32.84
CA VAL A 161 10.85 -4.89 31.92
C VAL A 161 11.89 -3.89 32.45
N GLY A 162 11.51 -2.94 33.31
CA GLY A 162 12.41 -1.91 33.81
C GLY A 162 12.86 -0.96 32.69
N THR A 163 14.16 -0.63 32.64
CA THR A 163 14.71 0.09 31.48
C THR A 163 14.91 -0.89 30.32
N GLU A 164 14.11 -0.74 29.28
CA GLU A 164 14.25 -1.52 28.05
C GLU A 164 15.66 -1.38 27.46
N SER A 165 16.30 -2.51 27.14
CA SER A 165 17.61 -2.51 26.50
C SER A 165 17.54 -1.98 25.07
N GLU A 166 18.61 -1.33 24.59
CA GLU A 166 18.70 -0.82 23.21
C GLU A 166 18.42 -1.88 22.14
N ASP A 167 18.79 -3.14 22.38
CA ASP A 167 18.56 -4.23 21.41
C ASP A 167 17.08 -4.59 21.28
N VAL A 168 16.35 -4.68 22.41
CA VAL A 168 14.89 -4.89 22.41
C VAL A 168 14.18 -3.69 21.79
N ALA A 169 14.58 -2.46 22.15
CA ALA A 169 14.01 -1.26 21.57
C ALA A 169 14.17 -1.24 20.04
N ARG A 170 15.36 -1.57 19.53
CA ARG A 170 15.65 -1.65 18.09
C ARG A 170 14.86 -2.74 17.39
N GLU A 171 14.67 -3.91 18.01
CA GLU A 171 13.88 -5.00 17.43
C GLU A 171 12.38 -4.64 17.35
N LEU A 172 11.86 -3.90 18.34
CA LEU A 172 10.45 -3.56 18.42
C LEU A 172 10.05 -2.29 17.69
N GLU A 173 11.02 -1.41 17.40
CA GLU A 173 10.78 -0.13 16.75
C GLU A 173 9.89 -0.21 15.49
N PRO A 174 10.16 -1.07 14.48
CA PRO A 174 9.31 -1.12 13.29
C PRO A 174 7.85 -1.51 13.63
N TYR A 175 7.64 -2.42 14.58
CA TYR A 175 6.30 -2.81 14.99
C TYR A 175 5.57 -1.72 15.79
N ARG A 176 6.30 -0.92 16.57
CA ARG A 176 5.74 0.24 17.29
C ARG A 176 5.36 1.36 16.33
N LEU A 177 6.17 1.58 15.30
CA LEU A 177 5.86 2.57 14.27
C LEU A 177 4.63 2.18 13.45
N ILE A 178 4.53 0.91 13.06
CA ILE A 178 3.33 0.41 12.38
C ILE A 178 2.11 0.42 13.28
N PHE A 179 2.28 0.18 14.60
CA PHE A 179 1.18 0.35 15.54
C PHE A 179 0.64 1.77 15.51
N LYS A 180 1.51 2.79 15.60
CA LYS A 180 1.10 4.20 15.54
C LYS A 180 0.41 4.56 14.23
N LEU A 181 0.90 4.03 13.10
CA LEU A 181 0.26 4.20 11.80
C LEU A 181 -1.17 3.65 11.81
N CYS A 182 -1.37 2.46 12.39
CA CYS A 182 -2.68 1.82 12.54
C CYS A 182 -3.50 2.31 13.75
N ASP A 183 -3.00 3.21 14.59
CA ASP A 183 -3.75 3.77 15.74
C ASP A 183 -4.27 5.17 15.40
N SER A 184 -3.71 5.79 14.35
CA SER A 184 -4.07 7.13 13.88
C SER A 184 -5.24 7.10 12.89
N TRP A 185 -6.29 6.32 13.19
CA TRP A 185 -7.48 6.19 12.31
C TRP A 185 -8.34 7.45 12.33
N ASP A 186 -8.62 7.98 13.53
CA ASP A 186 -9.43 9.19 13.73
C ASP A 186 -8.60 10.49 13.86
N ASP A 187 -7.29 10.36 14.11
CA ASP A 187 -6.38 11.48 14.37
C ASP A 187 -5.33 11.65 13.26
N LEU A 188 -4.88 12.90 13.08
CA LEU A 188 -3.77 13.21 12.17
C LEU A 188 -2.48 12.53 12.63
N MET A 189 -1.82 11.81 11.72
CA MET A 189 -0.55 11.18 12.03
C MET A 189 0.53 12.25 12.28
N GLU A 190 1.25 12.14 13.39
CA GLU A 190 2.35 13.07 13.67
C GLU A 190 3.46 12.95 12.61
N PRO A 191 3.99 14.08 12.07
CA PRO A 191 5.08 14.04 11.07
C PRO A 191 6.32 13.29 11.54
N GLY A 192 6.59 13.29 12.85
CA GLY A 192 7.72 12.55 13.43
C GLY A 192 7.59 11.02 13.30
N VAL A 193 6.37 10.49 13.20
CA VAL A 193 6.11 9.06 12.94
C VAL A 193 6.48 8.72 11.50
N VAL A 194 6.07 9.56 10.53
CA VAL A 194 6.48 9.42 9.12
C VAL A 194 7.99 9.39 9.00
N ASP A 195 8.68 10.38 9.58
CA ASP A 195 10.15 10.45 9.54
C ASP A 195 10.83 9.25 10.21
N ALA A 196 10.21 8.68 11.25
CA ALA A 196 10.72 7.47 11.91
C ALA A 196 10.51 6.21 11.05
N ILE A 197 9.36 6.08 10.38
CA ILE A 197 9.09 4.99 9.43
C ILE A 197 10.10 5.03 8.28
N LEU A 198 10.29 6.20 7.66
CA LEU A 198 11.21 6.35 6.54
C LEU A 198 12.67 6.03 6.94
N ARG A 199 13.12 6.46 8.12
CA ARG A 199 14.44 6.09 8.66
C ARG A 199 14.60 4.60 8.92
N ASN A 200 13.50 3.88 9.16
CA ASN A 200 13.45 2.42 9.35
C ASN A 200 12.91 1.67 8.12
N GLY A 201 12.98 2.28 6.93
CA GLY A 201 12.31 1.80 5.71
C GLY A 201 12.54 0.32 5.40
N GLU A 202 13.77 -0.20 5.55
CA GLU A 202 14.08 -1.63 5.31
C GLU A 202 13.28 -2.57 6.22
N ALA A 203 13.08 -2.20 7.49
CA ALA A 203 12.33 -3.00 8.45
C ALA A 203 10.82 -2.74 8.41
N CYS A 204 10.39 -1.53 8.03
CA CYS A 204 8.99 -1.16 7.94
C CYS A 204 8.33 -1.61 6.61
N ALA A 205 9.04 -1.61 5.49
CA ALA A 205 8.46 -1.96 4.19
C ALA A 205 7.78 -3.34 4.16
N PRO A 206 8.35 -4.42 4.73
CA PRO A 206 7.66 -5.71 4.80
C PRO A 206 6.37 -5.68 5.62
N LEU A 207 6.26 -4.79 6.60
CA LEU A 207 5.06 -4.60 7.44
C LEU A 207 4.02 -3.74 6.71
N LEU A 208 4.43 -2.68 6.00
CA LEU A 208 3.54 -1.91 5.14
C LEU A 208 2.91 -2.78 4.05
N LEU A 209 3.69 -3.69 3.46
CA LEU A 209 3.15 -4.74 2.57
C LEU A 209 2.18 -5.69 3.28
N GLY A 210 2.36 -5.90 4.58
CA GLY A 210 1.41 -6.62 5.42
C GLY A 210 0.06 -5.92 5.50
N ILE A 211 0.04 -4.60 5.73
CA ILE A 211 -1.20 -3.80 5.72
C ILE A 211 -1.93 -3.94 4.38
N LEU A 212 -1.22 -3.83 3.25
CA LEU A 212 -1.83 -4.03 1.93
C LEU A 212 -2.44 -5.42 1.78
N LYS A 213 -1.83 -6.45 2.37
CA LYS A 213 -2.36 -7.83 2.35
C LYS A 213 -3.58 -7.99 3.24
N GLU A 214 -3.64 -7.30 4.37
CA GLU A 214 -4.83 -7.29 5.21
C GLU A 214 -6.02 -6.72 4.43
N TRP A 215 -5.81 -5.62 3.70
CA TRP A 215 -6.79 -5.08 2.76
C TRP A 215 -7.20 -6.09 1.68
N GLY A 216 -6.23 -6.67 0.97
CA GLY A 216 -6.51 -7.62 -0.12
C GLY A 216 -7.13 -8.96 0.31
N GLN A 217 -7.17 -9.25 1.62
CA GLN A 217 -7.81 -10.42 2.21
C GLN A 217 -9.07 -10.09 3.02
N ASP A 218 -9.64 -8.89 2.84
CA ASP A 218 -10.85 -8.42 3.51
C ASP A 218 -10.75 -8.45 5.06
N LEU A 219 -9.54 -8.21 5.59
CA LEU A 219 -9.27 -8.08 7.03
C LEU A 219 -9.31 -6.64 7.52
N LEU A 220 -9.33 -5.68 6.59
CA LEU A 220 -9.55 -4.26 6.81
C LEU A 220 -10.86 -3.85 6.11
N THR A 221 -11.56 -2.85 6.66
CA THR A 221 -12.81 -2.30 6.11
C THR A 221 -12.57 -0.96 5.44
N GLU A 222 -13.58 -0.40 4.78
CA GLU A 222 -13.50 0.94 4.17
C GLU A 222 -13.08 2.04 5.17
N ASP A 223 -13.38 1.86 6.46
CA ASP A 223 -12.94 2.79 7.52
C ASP A 223 -11.40 2.79 7.70
N ASP A 224 -10.73 1.71 7.31
CA ASP A 224 -9.27 1.58 7.35
C ASP A 224 -8.57 2.14 6.09
N TRP A 225 -9.33 2.68 5.13
CA TRP A 225 -8.79 3.22 3.87
C TRP A 225 -7.60 4.17 4.06
N PRO A 226 -7.61 5.13 5.02
CA PRO A 226 -6.48 6.03 5.23
C PRO A 226 -5.18 5.29 5.58
N VAL A 227 -5.27 4.16 6.27
CA VAL A 227 -4.08 3.35 6.63
C VAL A 227 -3.48 2.70 5.39
N VAL A 228 -4.32 2.25 4.47
CA VAL A 228 -3.90 1.59 3.23
C VAL A 228 -3.30 2.61 2.25
N GLU A 229 -3.92 3.79 2.12
CA GLU A 229 -3.37 4.92 1.38
C GLU A 229 -1.97 5.28 1.92
N ARG A 230 -1.86 5.52 3.22
CA ARG A 230 -0.59 5.85 3.87
C ARG A 230 0.45 4.75 3.66
N ALA A 231 0.04 3.48 3.71
CA ALA A 231 0.95 2.36 3.46
C ALA A 231 1.48 2.35 2.02
N LEU A 232 0.63 2.60 1.01
CA LEU A 232 1.06 2.76 -0.39
C LEU A 232 2.04 3.92 -0.53
N ALA A 233 1.71 5.09 0.00
CA ALA A 233 2.55 6.28 -0.08
C ALA A 233 3.90 6.07 0.62
N LEU A 234 3.91 5.51 1.83
CA LEU A 234 5.16 5.20 2.54
C LEU A 234 6.03 4.20 1.78
N LEU A 235 5.44 3.19 1.12
CA LEU A 235 6.20 2.26 0.26
C LEU A 235 6.81 2.98 -0.95
N GLY A 236 6.08 3.91 -1.56
CA GLY A 236 6.58 4.75 -2.65
C GLY A 236 7.74 5.65 -2.23
N GLU A 237 7.64 6.26 -1.03
CA GLU A 237 8.66 7.14 -0.47
C GLU A 237 9.90 6.37 0.03
N ILE A 238 9.73 5.15 0.55
CA ILE A 238 10.84 4.24 0.90
C ILE A 238 11.59 3.81 -0.37
N GLY A 239 10.87 3.62 -1.48
CA GLY A 239 11.46 3.42 -2.80
C GLY A 239 12.10 2.05 -3.03
N ASP A 240 11.77 1.02 -2.23
CA ASP A 240 12.24 -0.35 -2.46
C ASP A 240 11.47 -1.02 -3.61
N PRO A 241 12.12 -1.37 -4.74
CA PRO A 241 11.46 -2.03 -5.87
C PRO A 241 10.81 -3.37 -5.52
N ALA A 242 11.15 -3.99 -4.37
CA ALA A 242 10.45 -5.19 -3.90
C ALA A 242 8.94 -4.97 -3.71
N ALA A 243 8.50 -3.74 -3.43
CA ALA A 243 7.09 -3.39 -3.27
C ALA A 243 6.33 -3.18 -4.60
N LEU A 244 7.06 -3.05 -5.72
CA LEU A 244 6.47 -2.71 -7.01
C LEU A 244 5.34 -3.65 -7.48
N PRO A 245 5.43 -4.99 -7.29
CA PRO A 245 4.34 -5.86 -7.72
C PRO A 245 3.05 -5.64 -6.93
N ALA A 246 3.16 -5.40 -5.62
CA ALA A 246 2.01 -5.08 -4.78
C ALA A 246 1.36 -3.77 -5.24
N ILE A 247 2.14 -2.72 -5.47
CA ILE A 247 1.65 -1.43 -5.99
C ILE A 247 0.96 -1.62 -7.35
N LEU A 248 1.52 -2.46 -8.23
CA LEU A 248 0.94 -2.75 -9.54
C LEU A 248 -0.43 -3.45 -9.44
N GLU A 249 -0.63 -4.31 -8.45
CA GLU A 249 -1.93 -4.94 -8.21
C GLU A 249 -3.03 -3.91 -7.89
N PHE A 250 -2.74 -2.83 -7.17
CA PHE A 250 -3.70 -1.74 -6.92
C PHE A 250 -3.94 -0.90 -8.18
N LEU A 251 -2.90 -0.61 -8.96
CA LEU A 251 -2.99 0.20 -10.18
C LEU A 251 -3.92 -0.37 -11.26
N ILE A 252 -4.11 -1.68 -11.31
CA ILE A 252 -4.93 -2.34 -12.34
C ILE A 252 -6.40 -2.49 -11.93
N ARG A 253 -6.77 -2.15 -10.68
CA ARG A 253 -8.14 -2.28 -10.19
C ARG A 253 -8.93 -1.04 -10.60
N GLN A 254 -10.06 -1.24 -11.27
CA GLN A 254 -10.86 -0.14 -11.82
C GLN A 254 -11.89 0.46 -10.86
N ASP A 255 -12.19 -0.25 -9.77
CA ASP A 255 -13.23 0.13 -8.80
C ASP A 255 -12.62 0.52 -7.44
N ASP A 256 -11.34 0.92 -7.41
CA ASP A 256 -10.59 1.16 -6.17
C ASP A 256 -10.06 2.60 -6.12
N ASP A 257 -10.52 3.36 -5.12
CA ASP A 257 -10.06 4.73 -4.83
C ASP A 257 -8.57 4.77 -4.44
N LEU A 258 -7.96 3.60 -4.18
CA LEU A 258 -6.52 3.46 -3.91
C LEU A 258 -5.64 3.46 -5.18
N SER A 259 -6.24 3.51 -6.38
CA SER A 259 -5.47 3.59 -7.65
C SER A 259 -4.64 4.88 -7.76
N GLY A 260 -5.15 6.01 -7.26
CA GLY A 260 -4.43 7.29 -7.18
C GLY A 260 -3.20 7.22 -6.26
N PRO A 261 -3.35 6.81 -4.99
CA PRO A 261 -2.24 6.54 -4.08
C PRO A 261 -1.21 5.55 -4.64
N ALA A 262 -1.66 4.49 -5.31
CA ALA A 262 -0.76 3.53 -5.96
C ALA A 262 0.00 4.15 -7.14
N GLU A 263 -0.62 5.04 -7.92
CA GLU A 263 0.06 5.79 -8.97
C GLU A 263 1.12 6.73 -8.40
N TRP A 264 0.78 7.48 -7.34
CA TRP A 264 1.74 8.33 -6.65
C TRP A 264 2.92 7.49 -6.15
N ALA A 265 2.66 6.35 -5.50
CA ALA A 265 3.70 5.48 -4.96
C ALA A 265 4.63 4.92 -6.05
N PHE A 266 4.08 4.45 -7.17
CA PHE A 266 4.85 3.99 -8.32
C PHE A 266 5.74 5.12 -8.85
N ARG A 267 5.15 6.29 -9.12
CA ARG A 267 5.87 7.43 -9.70
C ARG A 267 6.95 7.93 -8.75
N ARG A 268 6.71 7.94 -7.44
CA ARG A 268 7.67 8.33 -6.43
C ARG A 268 8.89 7.40 -6.40
N MET A 269 8.64 6.09 -6.37
CA MET A 269 9.69 5.06 -6.44
C MET A 269 10.52 5.18 -7.73
N ALA A 270 9.83 5.32 -8.87
CA ALA A 270 10.47 5.52 -10.17
C ALA A 270 11.29 6.81 -10.25
N TRP A 271 10.89 7.86 -9.53
CA TRP A 271 11.62 9.12 -9.49
C TRP A 271 12.89 9.06 -8.66
N GLN A 272 12.84 8.38 -7.51
CA GLN A 272 13.98 8.24 -6.60
C GLN A 272 15.08 7.35 -7.19
N ASP A 273 14.73 6.17 -7.71
CA ASP A 273 15.67 5.27 -8.39
C ASP A 273 15.06 4.67 -9.67
N PRO A 274 15.08 5.43 -10.78
CA PRO A 274 14.50 4.99 -12.05
C PRO A 274 15.22 3.76 -12.63
N VAL A 275 16.51 3.56 -12.32
CA VAL A 275 17.28 2.44 -12.85
C VAL A 275 16.91 1.14 -12.14
N ALA A 276 16.86 1.15 -10.80
CA ALA A 276 16.44 -0.02 -10.03
C ALA A 276 14.97 -0.36 -10.29
N THR A 277 14.10 0.65 -10.37
CA THR A 277 12.68 0.46 -10.71
C THR A 277 12.53 -0.18 -12.09
N LEU A 278 13.18 0.36 -13.13
CA LEU A 278 13.09 -0.22 -14.48
C LEU A 278 13.66 -1.64 -14.55
N LYS A 279 14.73 -1.92 -13.81
CA LYS A 279 15.27 -3.28 -13.69
C LYS A 279 14.23 -4.23 -13.08
N LYS A 280 13.56 -3.82 -12.00
CA LYS A 280 12.51 -4.63 -11.37
C LYS A 280 11.32 -4.86 -12.30
N ILE A 281 10.89 -3.84 -13.05
CA ILE A 281 9.85 -3.99 -14.07
C ILE A 281 10.26 -5.09 -15.06
N ARG A 282 11.48 -5.03 -15.59
CA ARG A 282 11.99 -6.05 -16.53
C ARG A 282 11.97 -7.47 -15.94
N GLU A 283 12.20 -7.62 -14.63
CA GLU A 283 12.15 -8.92 -13.94
C GLU A 283 10.73 -9.48 -13.85
N ILE A 284 9.71 -8.64 -13.67
CA ILE A 284 8.31 -9.08 -13.45
C ILE A 284 7.51 -9.25 -14.75
N VAL A 285 7.85 -8.53 -15.83
CA VAL A 285 7.14 -8.58 -17.13
C VAL A 285 6.83 -9.99 -17.64
N PRO A 286 7.74 -10.99 -17.55
CA PRO A 286 7.44 -12.35 -18.01
C PRO A 286 6.25 -13.02 -17.31
N GLN A 287 5.86 -12.55 -16.12
CA GLN A 287 4.79 -13.10 -15.29
C GLN A 287 3.50 -12.27 -15.35
N THR A 288 3.52 -11.12 -16.02
CA THR A 288 2.39 -10.19 -16.11
C THR A 288 1.35 -10.54 -17.18
N GLY A 289 0.07 -10.34 -16.84
CA GLY A 289 -1.07 -10.42 -17.74
C GLY A 289 -1.21 -9.19 -18.65
N SER A 290 -2.32 -9.12 -19.39
CA SER A 290 -2.60 -8.05 -20.35
C SER A 290 -2.80 -6.69 -19.68
N ALA A 291 -3.57 -6.65 -18.58
CA ALA A 291 -3.86 -5.44 -17.81
C ALA A 291 -2.58 -4.82 -17.23
N GLU A 292 -1.74 -5.63 -16.58
CA GLU A 292 -0.47 -5.22 -16.02
C GLU A 292 0.47 -4.67 -17.08
N ARG A 293 0.54 -5.29 -18.26
CA ARG A 293 1.39 -4.80 -19.37
C ARG A 293 0.91 -3.46 -19.89
N VAL A 294 -0.41 -3.25 -19.98
CA VAL A 294 -1.00 -1.96 -20.39
C VAL A 294 -0.62 -0.88 -19.37
N THR A 295 -0.82 -1.16 -18.08
CA THR A 295 -0.49 -0.24 -16.99
C THR A 295 1.01 0.07 -16.94
N LEU A 296 1.87 -0.96 -17.03
CA LEU A 296 3.32 -0.78 -17.07
C LEU A 296 3.76 0.03 -18.28
N ALA A 297 3.15 -0.13 -19.46
CA ALA A 297 3.48 0.68 -20.62
C ALA A 297 3.24 2.17 -20.35
N HIS A 298 2.09 2.51 -19.76
CA HIS A 298 1.77 3.88 -19.37
C HIS A 298 2.78 4.42 -18.35
N GLN A 299 3.00 3.67 -17.27
CA GLN A 299 3.88 4.09 -16.18
C GLN A 299 5.35 4.26 -16.63
N ILE A 300 5.89 3.34 -17.45
CA ILE A 300 7.26 3.48 -18.01
C ILE A 300 7.38 4.75 -18.88
N GLY A 301 6.32 5.11 -19.61
CA GLY A 301 6.27 6.34 -20.39
C GLY A 301 6.43 7.60 -19.52
N LEU A 302 5.96 7.56 -18.27
CA LEU A 302 6.02 8.64 -17.29
C LEU A 302 7.22 8.57 -16.33
N MET A 303 8.09 7.55 -16.45
CA MET A 303 9.31 7.48 -15.65
C MET A 303 10.37 8.50 -16.11
N PRO A 304 11.30 8.94 -15.22
CA PRO A 304 12.48 9.69 -15.62
C PRO A 304 13.23 9.03 -16.78
N ASN A 305 13.91 9.84 -17.60
CA ASN A 305 14.61 9.33 -18.75
C ASN A 305 15.86 8.54 -18.36
N VAL A 306 15.76 7.21 -18.44
CA VAL A 306 16.87 6.28 -18.22
C VAL A 306 17.08 5.33 -19.41
N PRO A 307 18.32 4.87 -19.64
CA PRO A 307 18.59 3.86 -20.65
C PRO A 307 17.76 2.59 -20.44
N GLY A 308 17.26 2.05 -21.55
CA GLY A 308 16.57 0.75 -21.57
C GLY A 308 15.05 0.79 -21.45
N ARG A 309 14.43 1.98 -21.32
CA ARG A 309 12.95 2.10 -21.33
C ARG A 309 12.34 1.51 -22.59
N SER A 310 12.84 1.87 -23.77
CA SER A 310 12.38 1.34 -25.06
C SER A 310 12.46 -0.19 -25.15
N GLU A 311 13.50 -0.79 -24.57
CA GLU A 311 13.69 -2.25 -24.57
C GLU A 311 12.66 -2.94 -23.67
N VAL A 312 12.39 -2.38 -22.48
CA VAL A 312 11.37 -2.91 -21.57
C VAL A 312 9.98 -2.74 -22.21
N LEU A 313 9.66 -1.59 -22.78
CA LEU A 313 8.40 -1.36 -23.50
C LEU A 313 8.19 -2.35 -24.66
N THR A 314 9.25 -2.65 -25.40
CA THR A 314 9.19 -3.68 -26.44
C THR A 314 8.93 -5.07 -25.85
N SER A 315 9.53 -5.38 -24.70
CA SER A 315 9.37 -6.68 -24.03
C SER A 315 7.93 -6.94 -23.57
N LEU A 316 7.14 -5.90 -23.29
CA LEU A 316 5.71 -6.03 -22.96
C LEU A 316 4.89 -6.72 -24.06
N THR A 317 5.35 -6.63 -25.32
CA THR A 317 4.69 -7.23 -26.47
C THR A 317 5.11 -8.69 -26.74
N GLN A 318 6.02 -9.25 -25.94
CA GLN A 318 6.46 -10.65 -26.10
C GLN A 318 5.32 -11.62 -25.74
N GLY A 319 5.09 -12.63 -26.57
CA GLY A 319 4.01 -13.61 -26.34
C GLY A 319 2.60 -13.04 -26.54
N ILE A 320 2.45 -11.83 -27.07
CA ILE A 320 1.15 -11.19 -27.28
C ILE A 320 0.19 -12.05 -28.13
N GLY A 321 0.71 -12.91 -29.01
CA GLY A 321 -0.11 -13.81 -29.84
C GLY A 321 -0.94 -14.84 -29.07
N ASP A 322 -0.59 -15.09 -27.80
CA ASP A 322 -1.30 -16.05 -26.93
C ASP A 322 -2.52 -15.44 -26.23
N LEU A 323 -2.69 -14.11 -26.28
CA LEU A 323 -3.78 -13.37 -25.64
C LEU A 323 -5.07 -13.35 -26.49
N HIS A 324 -6.20 -12.96 -25.90
CA HIS A 324 -7.41 -12.67 -26.68
C HIS A 324 -7.22 -11.44 -27.58
N LYS A 325 -7.89 -11.40 -28.73
CA LYS A 325 -7.68 -10.33 -29.73
C LYS A 325 -7.82 -8.91 -29.18
N ASP A 326 -8.78 -8.69 -28.29
CA ASP A 326 -9.02 -7.36 -27.71
C ASP A 326 -7.86 -6.97 -26.76
N GLU A 327 -7.30 -7.93 -26.04
CA GLU A 327 -6.10 -7.73 -25.21
C GLU A 327 -4.84 -7.52 -26.05
N GLN A 328 -4.72 -8.20 -27.20
CA GLN A 328 -3.62 -7.98 -28.15
C GLN A 328 -3.65 -6.54 -28.68
N ASP A 329 -4.83 -6.04 -29.04
CA ASP A 329 -5.00 -4.66 -29.48
C ASP A 329 -4.56 -3.69 -28.38
N ALA A 330 -5.07 -3.86 -27.15
CA ALA A 330 -4.75 -3.00 -26.01
C ALA A 330 -3.24 -2.97 -25.69
N VAL A 331 -2.59 -4.13 -25.54
CA VAL A 331 -1.16 -4.21 -25.23
C VAL A 331 -0.31 -3.60 -26.35
N ALA A 332 -0.67 -3.86 -27.61
CA ALA A 332 0.07 -3.32 -28.75
C ALA A 332 -0.04 -1.78 -28.81
N VAL A 333 -1.24 -1.23 -28.65
CA VAL A 333 -1.46 0.23 -28.64
C VAL A 333 -0.66 0.88 -27.53
N SER A 334 -0.75 0.36 -26.30
CA SER A 334 -0.06 0.94 -25.14
C SER A 334 1.45 0.93 -25.31
N ALA A 335 2.03 -0.16 -25.82
CA ALA A 335 3.46 -0.22 -26.11
C ALA A 335 3.88 0.76 -27.23
N ILE A 336 3.09 0.86 -28.31
CA ILE A 336 3.35 1.80 -29.42
C ILE A 336 3.33 3.25 -28.94
N VAL A 337 2.32 3.61 -28.13
CA VAL A 337 2.15 4.96 -27.56
C VAL A 337 3.27 5.28 -26.57
N ALA A 338 3.57 4.37 -25.64
CA ALA A 338 4.64 4.56 -24.68
C ALA A 338 6.02 4.73 -25.34
N VAL A 339 6.31 3.97 -26.41
CA VAL A 339 7.54 4.17 -27.18
C VAL A 339 7.56 5.53 -27.86
N MET A 340 6.42 6.02 -28.39
CA MET A 340 6.34 7.39 -28.90
C MET A 340 6.57 8.44 -27.81
N MET A 341 6.10 8.20 -26.59
CA MET A 341 6.39 9.10 -25.45
C MET A 341 7.88 9.11 -25.12
N VAL A 342 8.54 7.95 -25.12
CA VAL A 342 9.96 7.82 -24.73
C VAL A 342 10.93 8.32 -25.80
N GLU A 343 10.60 8.19 -27.09
CA GLU A 343 11.51 8.52 -28.20
C GLU A 343 11.07 9.74 -29.03
N GLY A 344 9.82 10.18 -28.89
CA GLY A 344 9.20 11.22 -29.71
C GLY A 344 8.38 10.67 -30.90
N ARG A 345 7.60 11.55 -31.52
CA ARG A 345 6.65 11.21 -32.61
C ARG A 345 7.28 10.54 -33.83
N HIS A 346 8.59 10.73 -34.04
CA HIS A 346 9.34 10.20 -35.18
C HIS A 346 10.07 8.88 -34.85
N SER A 347 9.75 8.24 -33.72
CA SER A 347 10.33 6.96 -33.30
C SER A 347 10.27 5.88 -34.40
N PRO A 348 11.44 5.38 -34.86
CA PRO A 348 11.51 4.22 -35.74
C PRO A 348 10.98 2.95 -35.07
N LEU A 349 11.16 2.83 -33.75
CA LEU A 349 10.69 1.68 -32.98
C LEU A 349 9.17 1.65 -32.92
N SER A 350 8.51 2.77 -32.61
CA SER A 350 7.05 2.89 -32.66
C SER A 350 6.50 2.51 -34.04
N SER A 351 7.11 3.02 -35.11
CA SER A 351 6.73 2.70 -36.49
C SER A 351 6.92 1.22 -36.84
N THR A 352 7.91 0.57 -36.23
CA THR A 352 8.18 -0.86 -36.40
C THR A 352 7.13 -1.70 -35.69
N LEU A 353 6.81 -1.37 -34.43
CA LEU A 353 5.76 -2.03 -33.66
C LEU A 353 4.39 -1.88 -34.32
N GLU A 354 4.05 -0.68 -34.82
CA GLU A 354 2.80 -0.45 -35.55
C GLU A 354 2.68 -1.34 -36.80
N ARG A 355 3.77 -1.52 -37.54
CA ARG A 355 3.81 -2.42 -38.70
C ARG A 355 3.68 -3.88 -38.28
N GLN A 356 4.40 -4.28 -37.24
CA GLN A 356 4.42 -5.65 -36.72
C GLN A 356 3.04 -6.08 -36.23
N PHE A 357 2.34 -5.22 -35.49
CA PHE A 357 1.03 -5.49 -34.91
C PHE A 357 -0.13 -4.97 -35.77
N GLY A 358 0.16 -4.46 -36.97
CA GLY A 358 -0.85 -3.94 -37.88
C GLY A 358 -1.97 -4.92 -38.23
N GLY A 359 -1.76 -6.24 -38.10
CA GLY A 359 -2.80 -7.26 -38.31
C GLY A 359 -3.78 -7.44 -37.15
N VAL A 360 -3.37 -7.10 -35.92
CA VAL A 360 -4.21 -7.24 -34.71
C VAL A 360 -4.87 -5.93 -34.31
N LEU A 361 -4.29 -4.79 -34.72
CA LEU A 361 -4.82 -3.48 -34.35
C LEU A 361 -6.26 -3.27 -34.85
N SER A 362 -7.13 -2.68 -34.02
CA SER A 362 -8.48 -2.28 -34.42
C SER A 362 -8.44 -1.02 -35.30
N ARG A 363 -9.57 -0.69 -35.96
CA ARG A 363 -9.64 0.55 -36.78
C ARG A 363 -9.54 1.80 -35.90
N GLU A 364 -10.16 1.74 -34.73
CA GLU A 364 -10.16 2.78 -33.71
C GLU A 364 -8.76 2.99 -33.15
N SER A 365 -8.09 1.92 -32.73
CA SER A 365 -6.70 1.93 -32.25
C SER A 365 -5.72 2.53 -33.26
N ARG A 366 -5.84 2.18 -34.54
CA ARG A 366 -5.04 2.83 -35.60
C ARG A 366 -5.34 4.33 -35.73
N ALA A 367 -6.58 4.76 -35.51
CA ALA A 367 -6.93 6.17 -35.52
C ALA A 367 -6.32 6.89 -34.31
N GLY A 368 -6.49 6.34 -33.11
CA GLY A 368 -5.89 6.86 -31.88
C GLY A 368 -4.38 7.00 -31.98
N ILE A 369 -3.65 6.00 -32.48
CA ILE A 369 -2.19 6.09 -32.71
C ILE A 369 -1.84 7.25 -33.65
N ARG A 370 -2.60 7.47 -34.72
CA ARG A 370 -2.35 8.58 -35.65
C ARG A 370 -2.60 9.95 -35.01
N ASP A 371 -3.67 10.08 -34.23
CA ASP A 371 -3.99 11.32 -33.53
C ASP A 371 -2.94 11.63 -32.46
N ILE A 372 -2.58 10.65 -31.63
CA ILE A 372 -1.51 10.79 -30.64
C ILE A 372 -0.18 11.16 -31.32
N ARG A 373 0.20 10.52 -32.43
CA ARG A 373 1.44 10.86 -33.17
C ARG A 373 1.42 12.28 -33.77
N ARG A 374 0.25 12.78 -34.16
CA ARG A 374 0.10 14.15 -34.66
C ARG A 374 0.43 15.14 -33.56
N ASP A 375 -0.05 14.87 -32.35
CA ASP A 375 -0.03 15.81 -31.22
C ASP A 375 1.20 15.62 -30.30
N ALA A 376 1.90 14.48 -30.42
CA ALA A 376 3.12 14.17 -29.67
C ALA A 376 4.31 15.08 -30.05
N PRO A 377 5.23 15.38 -29.10
CA PRO A 377 6.43 16.18 -29.36
C PRO A 377 7.43 15.47 -30.29
N ASP A 378 8.33 16.27 -30.90
CA ASP A 378 9.41 15.75 -31.76
C ASP A 378 10.43 14.90 -30.97
N GLY A 379 10.66 15.24 -29.70
CA GLY A 379 11.57 14.54 -28.79
C GLY A 379 10.86 13.78 -27.68
N PRO A 380 11.62 13.13 -26.79
CA PRO A 380 11.08 12.44 -25.62
C PRO A 380 10.22 13.37 -24.75
N PHE A 381 9.10 12.83 -24.26
CA PHE A 381 8.35 13.46 -23.17
C PHE A 381 9.21 13.50 -21.90
N VAL A 382 9.15 14.63 -21.20
CA VAL A 382 9.85 14.84 -19.93
C VAL A 382 8.79 14.88 -18.84
N PRO A 383 8.66 13.83 -18.01
CA PRO A 383 7.69 13.81 -16.94
C PRO A 383 8.11 14.76 -15.80
N GLU A 384 7.13 15.31 -15.12
CA GLU A 384 7.32 16.10 -13.89
C GLU A 384 7.40 15.16 -12.67
N PRO A 385 8.14 15.54 -11.61
CA PRO A 385 8.15 14.79 -10.36
C PRO A 385 6.74 14.73 -9.75
N PRO A 386 6.40 13.69 -8.98
CA PRO A 386 5.26 13.77 -8.07
C PRO A 386 5.56 14.87 -7.03
N GLU A 387 4.74 15.92 -7.01
CA GLU A 387 4.97 17.13 -6.20
C GLU A 387 4.46 17.01 -4.77
N ILE A 388 3.39 16.25 -4.56
CA ILE A 388 2.76 16.07 -3.23
C ILE A 388 3.80 15.43 -2.28
N PRO A 389 4.21 16.13 -1.20
CA PRO A 389 5.10 15.59 -0.19
C PRO A 389 4.42 14.43 0.57
N ILE A 390 5.20 13.44 1.00
CA ILE A 390 4.67 12.32 1.78
C ILE A 390 3.91 12.76 3.04
N HIS A 391 4.35 13.85 3.68
CA HIS A 391 3.70 14.38 4.88
C HIS A 391 2.29 14.91 4.62
N GLU A 392 2.01 15.41 3.42
CA GLU A 392 0.66 15.89 3.04
C GLU A 392 -0.30 14.70 2.97
N ILE A 393 0.10 13.62 2.28
CA ILE A 393 -0.68 12.37 2.21
C ILE A 393 -0.86 11.73 3.59
N CYS A 394 0.17 11.81 4.43
CA CYS A 394 0.22 11.06 5.68
C CYS A 394 -0.37 11.79 6.89
N CYS A 395 -0.26 13.11 6.94
CA CYS A 395 -0.49 13.91 8.14
C CYS A 395 -1.61 14.94 7.99
N ASP A 396 -2.05 15.24 6.77
CA ASP A 396 -3.12 16.20 6.55
C ASP A 396 -4.48 15.47 6.57
N GLU A 397 -5.55 16.23 6.85
CA GLU A 397 -6.90 15.67 6.80
C GLU A 397 -7.18 15.31 5.33
N PRO A 398 -7.76 14.12 5.05
CA PRO A 398 -8.17 13.82 3.69
C PRO A 398 -9.09 14.95 3.23
N GLU A 399 -8.73 15.62 2.13
CA GLU A 399 -9.58 16.65 1.55
C GLU A 399 -10.94 16.00 1.31
N SER A 400 -11.95 16.41 2.07
CA SER A 400 -13.28 15.85 1.89
C SER A 400 -13.73 16.24 0.48
N GLU A 401 -14.23 15.27 -0.31
CA GLU A 401 -14.83 15.58 -1.62
C GLU A 401 -15.99 16.59 -1.48
N ASP A 402 -16.51 16.78 -0.26
CA ASP A 402 -17.50 17.79 0.11
C ASP A 402 -16.94 19.24 0.18
N ASP A 403 -15.62 19.43 0.29
CA ASP A 403 -15.01 20.77 0.31
C ASP A 403 -14.82 21.37 -1.10
N GLU A 404 -14.87 20.55 -2.15
CA GLU A 404 -14.84 21.01 -3.55
C GLU A 404 -16.23 21.22 -4.18
N GLU A 405 -17.35 20.81 -3.55
CA GLU A 405 -18.70 21.04 -4.10
C GLU A 405 -19.61 22.06 -3.37
N ASP A 406 -19.34 22.54 -2.15
CA ASP A 406 -20.14 23.66 -1.61
C ASP A 406 -19.46 24.50 -0.51
N SER A 407 -18.22 24.93 -0.74
CA SER A 407 -17.78 26.20 -0.15
C SER A 407 -18.23 27.33 -1.09
N PRO A 408 -19.36 28.03 -0.82
CA PRO A 408 -19.66 29.24 -1.57
C PRO A 408 -18.51 30.20 -1.33
N GLN A 409 -17.66 30.38 -2.35
CA GLN A 409 -16.77 31.53 -2.41
C GLN A 409 -17.60 32.72 -1.94
N PRO A 410 -17.18 33.47 -0.91
CA PRO A 410 -18.00 34.56 -0.41
C PRO A 410 -18.37 35.39 -1.61
N PHE A 411 -19.66 35.38 -1.94
CA PHE A 411 -20.20 36.13 -3.06
C PHE A 411 -19.85 37.56 -2.72
N VAL A 412 -18.75 38.07 -3.30
CA VAL A 412 -18.45 39.47 -3.22
C VAL A 412 -19.57 40.09 -4.03
N HIS A 413 -20.62 40.53 -3.33
CA HIS A 413 -21.58 41.44 -3.90
C HIS A 413 -20.76 42.58 -4.48
N LYS A 414 -20.52 42.55 -5.79
CA LYS A 414 -19.99 43.71 -6.51
C LYS A 414 -20.99 44.81 -6.19
N ALA A 415 -20.57 45.76 -5.35
CA ALA A 415 -21.37 46.92 -5.03
C ALA A 415 -21.94 47.47 -6.34
N PRO A 416 -23.23 47.86 -6.39
CA PRO A 416 -23.86 48.31 -7.62
C PRO A 416 -22.96 49.36 -8.28
N ARG A 417 -22.58 49.12 -9.54
CA ARG A 417 -21.69 50.02 -10.28
C ARG A 417 -22.27 51.43 -10.18
N PRO A 418 -21.46 52.45 -9.84
CA PRO A 418 -21.94 53.82 -9.72
C PRO A 418 -22.69 54.23 -10.98
N GLY A 419 -23.82 54.92 -10.84
CA GLY A 419 -24.52 55.49 -11.97
C GLY A 419 -23.60 56.46 -12.73
N ARG A 420 -23.81 56.62 -14.04
CA ARG A 420 -22.96 57.45 -14.93
C ARG A 420 -22.62 58.86 -14.38
N ASN A 421 -23.50 59.45 -13.57
CA ASN A 421 -23.33 60.78 -12.98
C ASN A 421 -22.88 60.78 -11.51
N ASP A 422 -22.76 59.62 -10.86
CA ASP A 422 -22.38 59.48 -9.46
C ASP A 422 -20.86 59.68 -9.27
N PRO A 423 -20.40 59.95 -8.04
CA PRO A 423 -18.97 60.00 -7.74
C PRO A 423 -18.27 58.70 -8.14
N CYS A 424 -17.11 58.81 -8.78
CA CYS A 424 -16.34 57.65 -9.21
C CYS A 424 -15.81 56.86 -8.00
N TRP A 425 -15.81 55.53 -8.12
CA TRP A 425 -15.35 54.61 -7.08
C TRP A 425 -13.87 54.80 -6.67
N CYS A 426 -13.03 55.39 -7.52
CA CYS A 426 -11.63 55.69 -7.20
C CYS A 426 -11.41 56.85 -6.20
N GLY A 427 -12.49 57.52 -5.74
CA GLY A 427 -12.40 58.58 -4.73
C GLY A 427 -11.92 59.94 -5.26
N SER A 428 -11.76 60.12 -6.57
CA SER A 428 -11.21 61.36 -7.16
C SER A 428 -12.14 62.59 -7.10
N GLY A 429 -13.36 62.47 -6.55
CA GLY A 429 -14.38 63.52 -6.53
C GLY A 429 -15.01 63.87 -7.89
N LYS A 430 -14.64 63.19 -8.98
CA LYS A 430 -15.19 63.40 -10.34
C LYS A 430 -16.37 62.45 -10.58
N LYS A 431 -17.27 62.83 -11.49
CA LYS A 431 -18.37 61.95 -11.94
C LYS A 431 -17.84 60.73 -12.69
N TYR A 432 -18.42 59.55 -12.48
CA TYR A 432 -17.95 58.27 -13.01
C TYR A 432 -17.72 58.29 -14.53
N LYS A 433 -18.62 58.91 -15.31
CA LYS A 433 -18.49 59.10 -16.77
C LYS A 433 -17.29 59.91 -17.26
N LYS A 434 -16.60 60.64 -16.37
CA LYS A 434 -15.43 61.45 -16.71
C LYS A 434 -14.16 60.92 -16.04
N CYS A 435 -14.22 59.70 -15.50
CA CYS A 435 -13.11 59.07 -14.80
C CYS A 435 -12.90 57.65 -15.34
N HIS A 436 -13.46 56.62 -14.69
CA HIS A 436 -13.18 55.23 -15.04
C HIS A 436 -14.25 54.56 -15.91
N LEU A 437 -15.35 55.25 -16.27
CA LEU A 437 -16.39 54.65 -17.10
C LEU A 437 -15.85 54.08 -18.43
N ASP A 438 -15.02 54.83 -19.15
CA ASP A 438 -14.52 54.38 -20.46
C ASP A 438 -13.54 53.19 -20.32
N GLN A 439 -12.73 53.16 -19.25
CA GLN A 439 -11.87 52.02 -18.91
C GLN A 439 -12.67 50.79 -18.49
N ASP A 440 -13.72 50.96 -17.69
CA ASP A 440 -14.57 49.88 -17.19
C ASP A 440 -15.53 49.34 -18.28
N GLU A 441 -15.87 50.15 -19.30
CA GLU A 441 -16.66 49.77 -20.48
C GLU A 441 -15.80 49.28 -21.66
N GLY A 442 -14.47 49.22 -21.49
CA GLY A 442 -13.54 48.59 -22.44
C GLY A 442 -13.42 49.32 -23.78
N ARG A 443 -13.33 50.65 -23.78
CA ARG A 443 -13.14 51.47 -24.99
C ARG A 443 -11.81 52.19 -25.07
#